data_AF-A0A963XIK3-F1
#
_entry.id   AF-A0A963XIK3-F1
#
_cell.length_a   1.000
_cell.length_b   1.000
_cell.length_c   1.000
_cell.angle_alpha   90.00
_cell.angle_beta   90.00
_cell.angle_gamma   90.00
#
_symmetry.space_group_name_H-M   'P 1'
#
loop_
_entity.id
_entity.type
_entity.pdbx_description
1 polymer ?
#
loop_
_entity_poly.entity_id
_entity_poly.type
_entity_poly.pdbx_seq_one_letter_code
_entity_poly.pdbx_strand_id
1 'polypeptide(L)'
;MRKRILAAFLAAAAVSPAFAAKDDEVPPIQGVIDAPSDAWRAIDPENLLIVDLPAGPITIELRPDIAPKHVAQIKTLVRQGFYDGLKFHRVIENFVAQGGDPKGDGTGGSDLPNIPSEFLHDTSEVPNFTVIGRDRQAARVGMIDGLLVAAEPESLRSFRNDKHAYLWGAHCPGVMSMARAADPNSANSQFFLVIGDARQSLDGRYTVWGWIVDGSLGARRIERGEPPKRPTPIVRMRIAADMPAAERPNIQVMKSDSPAFLKYIKDMGYVDDTGFVKDLCDIKAPRKVNGKIEL
;
A
#
# COMPACT_ATOMS: atom_id res chain seq x y z
N MET A 1 -9.12 16.73 -79.45
CA MET A 1 -8.18 17.02 -78.35
C MET A 1 -8.82 18.02 -77.39
N ARG A 2 -8.50 17.87 -76.10
CA ARG A 2 -9.23 18.38 -74.93
C ARG A 2 -9.24 19.91 -74.78
N LYS A 3 -10.40 20.44 -74.37
CA LYS A 3 -10.62 21.78 -73.79
C LYS A 3 -9.84 21.95 -72.48
N ARG A 4 -9.25 23.13 -72.30
CA ARG A 4 -8.68 23.73 -71.06
C ARG A 4 -8.72 25.26 -71.32
N ILE A 5 -9.03 26.22 -70.46
CA ILE A 5 -9.29 26.44 -69.03
C ILE A 5 -9.80 27.94 -69.04
N LEU A 6 -10.79 28.42 -68.28
CA LEU A 6 -10.68 28.93 -66.90
C LEU A 6 -12.05 29.54 -66.55
N ALA A 7 -12.70 29.10 -65.48
CA ALA A 7 -13.81 29.82 -64.86
C ALA A 7 -13.42 30.06 -63.40
N ALA A 8 -13.27 31.33 -63.02
CA ALA A 8 -12.99 31.76 -61.67
C ALA A 8 -14.30 31.77 -60.86
N PHE A 9 -14.37 30.96 -59.81
CA PHE A 9 -15.45 31.03 -58.82
C PHE A 9 -14.92 31.71 -57.55
N LEU A 10 -15.58 32.82 -57.18
CA LEU A 10 -15.49 33.42 -55.85
C LEU A 10 -15.99 32.43 -54.80
N ALA A 11 -15.17 32.11 -53.81
CA ALA A 11 -15.59 31.36 -52.63
C ALA A 11 -16.11 32.34 -51.56
N ALA A 12 -17.39 32.23 -51.23
CA ALA A 12 -17.99 32.91 -50.09
C ALA A 12 -17.56 32.23 -48.78
N ALA A 13 -17.04 33.01 -47.84
CA ALA A 13 -16.71 32.56 -46.49
C ALA A 13 -17.99 32.32 -45.69
N ALA A 14 -18.29 31.07 -45.37
CA ALA A 14 -19.33 30.71 -44.41
C ALA A 14 -18.68 30.32 -43.08
N VAL A 15 -18.98 31.13 -42.06
CA VAL A 15 -18.57 31.00 -40.66
C VAL A 15 -18.97 29.62 -40.13
N SER A 16 -17.98 28.84 -39.68
CA SER A 16 -18.24 27.59 -38.95
C SER A 16 -18.77 27.90 -37.55
N PRO A 17 -19.75 27.15 -37.02
CA PRO A 17 -20.20 27.33 -35.65
C PRO A 17 -19.07 26.96 -34.70
N ALA A 18 -18.85 27.81 -33.69
CA ALA A 18 -17.91 27.58 -32.62
C ALA A 18 -18.13 26.20 -32.01
N PHE A 19 -17.07 25.40 -31.92
CA PHE A 19 -17.02 24.26 -31.02
C PHE A 19 -17.39 24.76 -29.62
N ALA A 20 -18.56 24.33 -29.13
CA ALA A 20 -18.82 24.37 -27.70
C ALA A 20 -17.72 23.55 -27.02
N ALA A 21 -16.89 24.21 -26.23
CA ALA A 21 -15.98 23.54 -25.34
C ALA A 21 -16.83 22.63 -24.44
N LYS A 22 -16.66 21.31 -24.58
CA LYS A 22 -17.04 20.38 -23.52
C LYS A 22 -16.38 20.90 -22.26
N ASP A 23 -17.15 21.03 -21.18
CA ASP A 23 -16.67 21.37 -19.85
C ASP A 23 -15.32 20.70 -19.62
N ASP A 24 -14.31 21.51 -19.29
CA ASP A 24 -12.94 21.08 -19.06
C ASP A 24 -12.97 19.93 -18.04
N GLU A 25 -12.80 18.70 -18.54
CA GLU A 25 -12.75 17.50 -17.72
C GLU A 25 -11.46 17.59 -16.90
N VAL A 26 -11.61 18.20 -15.74
CA VAL A 26 -10.58 18.37 -14.75
C VAL A 26 -9.90 17.01 -14.52
N PRO A 27 -8.54 16.92 -14.47
CA PRO A 27 -7.85 15.66 -14.32
C PRO A 27 -8.39 14.84 -13.14
N PRO A 28 -8.46 13.49 -13.23
CA PRO A 28 -9.03 12.63 -12.18
C PRO A 28 -8.47 12.87 -10.76
N ILE A 29 -7.29 13.48 -10.67
CA ILE A 29 -6.59 13.78 -9.42
C ILE A 29 -6.95 15.14 -8.80
N GLN A 30 -7.62 16.06 -9.52
CA GLN A 30 -7.92 17.38 -8.97
C GLN A 30 -8.88 17.30 -7.78
N GLY A 31 -9.83 16.36 -7.81
CA GLY A 31 -10.71 16.11 -6.66
C GLY A 31 -9.93 15.68 -5.41
N VAL A 32 -8.76 15.06 -5.59
CA VAL A 32 -7.81 14.77 -4.50
C VAL A 32 -7.07 16.04 -4.06
N ILE A 33 -6.64 16.87 -5.02
CA ILE A 33 -5.94 18.14 -4.76
C ILE A 33 -6.80 19.08 -3.93
N ASP A 34 -8.07 19.23 -4.31
CA ASP A 34 -9.02 20.14 -3.68
C ASP A 34 -9.76 19.54 -2.47
N ALA A 35 -9.43 18.29 -2.11
CA ALA A 35 -10.09 17.60 -1.01
C ALA A 35 -9.94 18.38 0.30
N PRO A 36 -11.03 18.59 1.06
CA PRO A 36 -11.02 19.35 2.31
C PRO A 36 -10.12 18.68 3.36
N SER A 37 -9.64 19.45 4.33
CA SER A 37 -8.66 18.97 5.31
C SER A 37 -9.14 17.78 6.15
N ASP A 38 -10.44 17.67 6.38
CA ASP A 38 -11.09 16.58 7.13
C ASP A 38 -11.17 15.26 6.34
N ALA A 39 -10.98 15.28 5.02
CA ALA A 39 -10.81 14.09 4.19
C ALA A 39 -9.43 13.43 4.38
N TRP A 40 -8.52 14.08 5.11
CA TRP A 40 -7.18 13.59 5.39
C TRP A 40 -7.05 13.23 6.87
N ARG A 41 -6.28 12.20 7.17
CA ARG A 41 -5.80 11.90 8.52
C ARG A 41 -4.29 12.02 8.56
N ALA A 42 -3.76 12.65 9.62
CA ALA A 42 -2.33 12.57 9.89
C ALA A 42 -1.99 11.17 10.43
N ILE A 43 -0.83 10.64 10.04
CA ILE A 43 -0.31 9.42 10.65
C ILE A 43 0.33 9.78 11.99
N ASP A 44 0.00 9.05 13.04
CA ASP A 44 0.65 9.19 14.35
C ASP A 44 2.17 8.90 14.20
N PRO A 45 3.06 9.80 14.63
CA PRO A 45 4.51 9.54 14.63
C PRO A 45 4.93 8.25 15.36
N GLU A 46 4.15 7.77 16.32
CA GLU A 46 4.39 6.47 16.98
C GLU A 46 4.18 5.29 16.01
N ASN A 47 3.35 5.46 14.98
CA ASN A 47 3.05 4.46 13.96
C ASN A 47 3.77 4.74 12.64
N LEU A 48 4.83 5.55 12.67
CA LEU A 48 5.61 5.87 11.49
C LEU A 48 7.04 5.36 11.67
N LEU A 49 7.39 4.32 10.90
CA LEU A 49 8.70 3.69 10.90
C LEU A 49 9.52 4.20 9.73
N ILE A 50 10.69 4.77 10.02
CA ILE A 50 11.67 5.22 9.03
C ILE A 50 12.74 4.14 8.91
N VAL A 51 12.98 3.68 7.68
CA VAL A 51 14.04 2.71 7.37
C VAL A 51 15.01 3.36 6.39
N ASP A 52 16.20 3.68 6.89
CA ASP A 52 17.27 4.24 6.08
C ASP A 52 17.93 3.13 5.26
N LEU A 53 17.90 3.26 3.94
CA LEU A 53 18.58 2.37 3.00
C LEU A 53 19.63 3.17 2.21
N PRO A 54 20.67 2.53 1.64
CA PRO A 54 21.69 3.23 0.85
C PRO A 54 21.12 4.03 -0.34
N ALA A 55 19.99 3.57 -0.89
CA ALA A 55 19.32 4.19 -2.03
C ALA A 55 18.33 5.31 -1.66
N GLY A 56 18.18 5.62 -0.37
CA GLY A 56 17.19 6.55 0.17
C GLY A 56 16.27 5.86 1.18
N PRO A 57 15.68 6.63 2.12
CA PRO A 57 14.80 6.06 3.13
C PRO A 57 13.49 5.56 2.54
N ILE A 58 12.89 4.58 3.18
CA ILE A 58 11.47 4.25 3.04
C ILE A 58 10.77 4.61 4.35
N THR A 59 9.55 5.13 4.24
CA THR A 59 8.70 5.43 5.39
C THR A 59 7.51 4.49 5.37
N ILE A 60 7.28 3.80 6.48
CA ILE A 60 6.25 2.78 6.65
C ILE A 60 5.25 3.25 7.69
N GLU A 61 3.97 3.19 7.36
CA GLU A 61 2.91 3.26 8.36
C GLU A 61 2.69 1.88 8.98
N LEU A 62 2.80 1.82 10.30
CA LEU A 62 2.51 0.65 11.12
C LEU A 62 1.00 0.56 11.39
N ARG A 63 0.47 -0.65 11.44
CA ARG A 63 -0.98 -0.93 11.52
C ARG A 63 -1.34 -1.73 12.77
N PRO A 64 -1.27 -1.10 13.97
CA PRO A 64 -1.61 -1.77 15.23
C PRO A 64 -3.09 -2.11 15.35
N ASP A 65 -3.94 -1.53 14.51
CA ASP A 65 -5.37 -1.81 14.41
C ASP A 65 -5.68 -3.19 13.81
N ILE A 66 -4.76 -3.76 13.03
CA ILE A 66 -4.89 -5.14 12.51
C ILE A 66 -3.80 -6.07 13.07
N ALA A 67 -2.59 -5.58 13.34
CA ALA A 67 -1.49 -6.42 13.84
C ALA A 67 -0.85 -5.86 15.11
N PRO A 68 -1.61 -5.69 16.22
CA PRO A 68 -1.13 -5.03 17.42
C PRO A 68 0.11 -5.71 18.02
N LYS A 69 0.17 -7.05 18.05
CA LYS A 69 1.31 -7.76 18.65
C LYS A 69 2.56 -7.63 17.79
N HIS A 70 2.41 -7.78 16.47
CA HIS A 70 3.54 -7.63 15.54
C HIS A 70 4.07 -6.20 15.54
N VAL A 71 3.19 -5.19 15.53
CA VAL A 71 3.60 -3.79 15.61
C VAL A 71 4.32 -3.50 16.93
N ALA A 72 3.83 -4.01 18.06
CA ALA A 72 4.49 -3.83 19.36
C ALA A 72 5.91 -4.45 19.37
N GLN A 73 6.08 -5.64 18.81
CA GLN A 73 7.38 -6.30 18.72
C GLN A 73 8.33 -5.57 17.76
N ILE A 74 7.85 -5.14 16.59
CA ILE A 74 8.63 -4.34 15.64
C ILE A 74 9.13 -3.05 16.32
N LYS A 75 8.24 -2.29 16.98
CA LYS A 75 8.64 -1.08 17.72
C LYS A 75 9.69 -1.38 18.79
N THR A 76 9.53 -2.49 19.52
CA THR A 76 10.48 -2.91 20.56
C THR A 76 11.87 -3.18 19.96
N LEU A 77 11.93 -3.99 18.90
CA LEU A 77 13.19 -4.34 18.24
C LEU A 77 13.86 -3.13 17.57
N VAL A 78 13.08 -2.23 16.95
CA VAL A 78 13.58 -0.97 16.39
C VAL A 78 14.20 -0.10 17.49
N ARG A 79 13.52 0.07 18.63
CA ARG A 79 14.05 0.87 19.76
C ARG A 79 15.28 0.25 20.42
N GLN A 80 15.44 -1.07 20.34
CA GLN A 80 16.65 -1.78 20.76
C GLN A 80 17.81 -1.67 19.75
N GLY A 81 17.59 -1.07 18.57
CA GLY A 81 18.58 -1.02 17.49
C GLY A 81 18.83 -2.38 16.82
N PHE A 82 17.96 -3.37 17.05
CA PHE A 82 18.16 -4.76 16.59
C PHE A 82 18.34 -4.88 15.08
N TYR A 83 17.62 -4.04 14.32
CA TYR A 83 17.63 -4.10 12.85
C TYR A 83 18.80 -3.36 12.20
N ASP A 84 19.50 -2.51 12.96
CA ASP A 84 20.55 -1.65 12.40
C ASP A 84 21.74 -2.51 11.95
N GLY A 85 22.14 -2.35 10.68
CA GLY A 85 23.19 -3.13 10.06
C GLY A 85 22.77 -4.52 9.57
N LEU A 86 21.56 -4.99 9.89
CA LEU A 86 21.03 -6.23 9.30
C LEU A 86 20.78 -6.04 7.79
N LYS A 87 20.58 -7.14 7.07
CA LYS A 87 20.49 -7.12 5.60
C LYS A 87 19.20 -7.75 5.08
N PHE A 88 18.80 -7.32 3.88
CA PHE A 88 17.86 -8.06 3.06
C PHE A 88 18.58 -9.29 2.49
N HIS A 89 18.52 -10.40 3.21
CA HIS A 89 19.30 -11.60 2.91
C HIS A 89 18.70 -12.46 1.80
N ARG A 90 17.39 -12.30 1.52
CA ARG A 90 16.68 -13.04 0.49
C ARG A 90 15.71 -12.13 -0.25
N VAL A 91 15.92 -11.94 -1.55
CA VAL A 91 15.15 -11.00 -2.36
C VAL A 91 14.78 -11.65 -3.69
N ILE A 92 13.50 -12.03 -3.79
CA ILE A 92 12.92 -12.67 -4.97
C ILE A 92 12.30 -11.59 -5.84
N GLU A 93 12.81 -11.46 -7.06
CA GLU A 93 12.25 -10.51 -8.04
C GLU A 93 10.75 -10.75 -8.23
N ASN A 94 9.98 -9.65 -8.30
CA ASN A 94 8.52 -9.68 -8.44
C ASN A 94 7.77 -10.45 -7.34
N PHE A 95 8.36 -10.64 -6.16
CA PHE A 95 7.68 -11.26 -5.03
C PHE A 95 7.94 -10.50 -3.72
N VAL A 96 9.04 -10.82 -3.02
CA VAL A 96 9.34 -10.22 -1.70
C VAL A 96 10.83 -9.95 -1.50
N ALA A 97 11.12 -8.92 -0.70
CA ALA A 97 12.43 -8.63 -0.14
C ALA A 97 12.41 -8.91 1.38
N GLN A 98 13.07 -9.98 1.81
CA GLN A 98 13.07 -10.48 3.19
C GLN A 98 14.33 -10.02 3.94
N GLY A 99 14.13 -9.51 5.16
CA GLY A 99 15.17 -9.00 6.06
C GLY A 99 14.87 -9.32 7.53
N GLY A 100 15.60 -8.68 8.44
CA GLY A 100 15.37 -8.83 9.89
C GLY A 100 15.94 -10.12 10.52
N ASP A 101 16.88 -10.77 9.85
CA ASP A 101 17.60 -11.94 10.34
C ASP A 101 19.01 -11.55 10.84
N PRO A 102 19.34 -11.76 12.12
CA PRO A 102 20.67 -11.47 12.67
C PRO A 102 21.79 -12.38 12.14
N LYS A 103 21.46 -13.61 11.69
CA LYS A 103 22.43 -14.50 11.03
C LYS A 103 22.55 -14.18 9.54
N GLY A 104 21.45 -13.71 8.96
CA GLY A 104 21.35 -13.35 7.55
C GLY A 104 21.42 -14.53 6.60
N ASP A 105 20.95 -15.70 7.05
CA ASP A 105 20.87 -16.97 6.32
C ASP A 105 19.44 -17.56 6.28
N GLY A 106 18.47 -16.86 6.86
CA GLY A 106 17.06 -17.24 7.00
C GLY A 106 16.73 -17.93 8.33
N THR A 107 17.70 -18.25 9.19
CA THR A 107 17.50 -19.11 10.37
C THR A 107 17.59 -18.40 11.71
N GLY A 108 17.91 -17.10 11.73
CA GLY A 108 18.00 -16.33 12.97
C GLY A 108 16.68 -15.67 13.38
N GLY A 109 16.68 -15.19 14.61
CA GLY A 109 15.58 -14.46 15.24
C GLY A 109 16.14 -13.60 16.38
N SER A 110 15.31 -12.72 16.93
CA SER A 110 15.62 -12.00 18.16
C SER A 110 15.48 -12.90 19.39
N ASP A 111 15.93 -12.40 20.54
CA ASP A 111 15.74 -13.06 21.84
C ASP A 111 14.32 -12.89 22.40
N LEU A 112 13.43 -12.18 21.68
CA LEU A 112 12.03 -12.04 22.07
C LEU A 112 11.23 -13.32 21.72
N PRO A 113 10.11 -13.58 22.41
CA PRO A 113 9.23 -14.69 22.08
C PRO A 113 8.67 -14.62 20.66
N ASN A 114 8.22 -15.77 20.16
CA ASN A 114 7.44 -15.81 18.92
C ASN A 114 6.05 -15.21 19.11
N ILE A 115 5.52 -14.65 18.03
CA ILE A 115 4.25 -13.95 17.99
C ILE A 115 3.17 -14.88 17.42
N PRO A 116 2.01 -15.03 18.08
CA PRO A 116 0.85 -15.66 17.49
C PRO A 116 0.42 -14.96 16.21
N SER A 117 -0.13 -15.70 15.25
CA SER A 117 -0.59 -15.14 13.98
C SER A 117 -1.68 -14.07 14.15
N GLU A 118 -1.63 -13.04 13.30
CA GLU A 118 -2.65 -11.98 13.18
C GLU A 118 -3.05 -11.85 11.70
N PHE A 119 -3.40 -12.98 11.06
CA PHE A 119 -3.63 -13.05 9.61
C PHE A 119 -5.01 -12.55 9.17
N LEU A 120 -6.01 -12.78 10.02
CA LEU A 120 -7.42 -12.58 9.73
C LEU A 120 -8.03 -11.76 10.87
N HIS A 121 -8.94 -10.86 10.51
CA HIS A 121 -9.66 -9.98 11.44
C HIS A 121 -11.14 -10.08 11.15
N ASP A 122 -11.97 -10.11 12.20
CA ASP A 122 -13.40 -10.03 11.96
C ASP A 122 -13.76 -8.65 11.41
N THR A 123 -14.56 -8.57 10.35
CA THR A 123 -14.87 -7.28 9.71
C THR A 123 -15.60 -6.31 10.65
N SER A 124 -16.25 -6.82 11.69
CA SER A 124 -16.92 -6.01 12.72
C SER A 124 -15.95 -5.29 13.66
N GLU A 125 -14.71 -5.76 13.76
CA GLU A 125 -13.66 -5.20 14.62
C GLU A 125 -12.85 -4.11 13.91
N VAL A 126 -13.07 -3.93 12.60
CA VAL A 126 -12.32 -3.01 11.74
C VAL A 126 -13.29 -2.02 11.07
N PRO A 127 -13.78 -1.01 11.82
CA PRO A 127 -14.90 -0.18 11.39
C PRO A 127 -14.57 0.75 10.21
N ASN A 128 -13.28 1.02 9.95
CA ASN A 128 -12.80 1.86 8.86
C ASN A 128 -12.49 1.07 7.57
N PHE A 129 -12.91 -0.19 7.47
CA PHE A 129 -12.85 -0.91 6.20
C PHE A 129 -13.88 -0.37 5.20
N THR A 130 -13.39 0.32 4.16
CA THR A 130 -14.20 0.79 3.04
C THR A 130 -14.16 -0.22 1.91
N VAL A 131 -15.30 -0.83 1.58
CA VAL A 131 -15.44 -1.71 0.41
C VAL A 131 -15.45 -0.87 -0.87
N ILE A 132 -14.58 -1.23 -1.81
CA ILE A 132 -14.46 -0.60 -3.12
C ILE A 132 -15.16 -1.45 -4.20
N GLY A 133 -15.05 -2.77 -4.11
CA GLY A 133 -15.64 -3.70 -5.08
C GLY A 133 -15.34 -5.14 -4.75
N ARG A 134 -15.24 -5.98 -5.78
CA ARG A 134 -14.77 -7.38 -5.70
C ARG A 134 -13.71 -7.63 -6.77
N ASP A 135 -12.88 -8.63 -6.58
CA ASP A 135 -11.93 -9.05 -7.62
C ASP A 135 -11.98 -10.57 -7.85
N ARG A 136 -10.98 -11.13 -8.53
CA ARG A 136 -10.91 -12.58 -8.81
C ARG A 136 -10.60 -13.43 -7.58
N GLN A 137 -10.03 -12.84 -6.52
CA GLN A 137 -9.52 -13.54 -5.35
C GLN A 137 -10.45 -13.40 -4.14
N ALA A 138 -11.22 -12.31 -4.04
CA ALA A 138 -12.06 -12.01 -2.89
C ALA A 138 -13.42 -11.42 -3.28
N ALA A 139 -14.43 -11.79 -2.49
CA ALA A 139 -15.80 -11.33 -2.66
C ALA A 139 -15.95 -9.83 -2.36
N ARG A 140 -15.08 -9.28 -1.51
CA ARG A 140 -14.98 -7.86 -1.23
C ARG A 140 -13.51 -7.47 -1.19
N VAL A 141 -13.19 -6.35 -1.83
CA VAL A 141 -11.89 -5.72 -1.76
C VAL A 141 -12.08 -4.24 -1.49
N GLY A 142 -11.08 -3.64 -0.88
CA GLY A 142 -11.15 -2.24 -0.53
C GLY A 142 -9.93 -1.77 0.21
N MET A 143 -10.15 -0.84 1.13
CA MET A 143 -9.06 -0.19 1.82
C MET A 143 -9.44 0.09 3.26
N ILE A 144 -8.45 0.00 4.14
CA ILE A 144 -8.52 0.58 5.48
C ILE A 144 -7.52 1.72 5.46
N ASP A 145 -7.99 2.94 5.20
CA ASP A 145 -7.20 4.14 5.42
C ASP A 145 -5.80 4.09 4.76
N GLY A 146 -5.73 3.68 3.49
CA GLY A 146 -4.48 3.56 2.73
C GLY A 146 -3.96 2.13 2.53
N LEU A 147 -4.23 1.23 3.47
CA LEU A 147 -3.86 -0.18 3.31
C LEU A 147 -4.93 -0.93 2.51
N LEU A 148 -4.53 -1.54 1.40
CA LEU A 148 -5.41 -2.40 0.61
C LEU A 148 -5.74 -3.69 1.37
N VAL A 149 -7.01 -4.05 1.39
CA VAL A 149 -7.51 -5.24 2.07
C VAL A 149 -8.50 -6.01 1.22
N ALA A 150 -8.67 -7.27 1.55
CA ALA A 150 -9.66 -8.15 0.98
C ALA A 150 -10.44 -8.85 2.09
N ALA A 151 -11.68 -9.23 1.79
CA ALA A 151 -12.59 -9.80 2.75
C ALA A 151 -13.53 -10.83 2.13
N GLU A 152 -13.98 -11.73 2.98
CA GLU A 152 -15.04 -12.70 2.71
C GLU A 152 -16.40 -12.01 2.54
N PRO A 153 -17.42 -12.66 1.96
CA PRO A 153 -18.76 -12.07 1.94
C PRO A 153 -19.37 -12.07 3.35
N GLU A 154 -20.08 -10.99 3.71
CA GLU A 154 -20.74 -10.87 5.03
C GLU A 154 -21.77 -11.98 5.29
N SER A 155 -22.34 -12.56 4.23
CA SER A 155 -23.31 -13.65 4.36
C SER A 155 -22.75 -14.88 5.08
N LEU A 156 -21.41 -15.10 5.08
CA LEU A 156 -20.80 -16.23 5.79
C LEU A 156 -21.03 -16.18 7.30
N ARG A 157 -21.24 -15.00 7.89
CA ARG A 157 -21.55 -14.87 9.33
C ARG A 157 -22.75 -15.74 9.73
N SER A 158 -23.80 -15.75 8.92
CA SER A 158 -25.02 -16.51 9.19
C SER A 158 -24.84 -18.01 9.03
N PHE A 159 -23.78 -18.45 8.34
CA PHE A 159 -23.50 -19.87 8.07
C PHE A 159 -22.39 -20.46 8.95
N ARG A 160 -21.65 -19.63 9.69
CA ARG A 160 -20.55 -20.09 10.56
C ARG A 160 -20.92 -20.09 12.03
N ASN A 161 -20.31 -21.03 12.75
CA ASN A 161 -20.50 -21.17 14.20
C ASN A 161 -19.92 -19.97 14.97
N ASP A 162 -18.80 -19.42 14.50
CA ASP A 162 -18.14 -18.26 15.10
C ASP A 162 -18.82 -16.92 14.75
N LYS A 163 -19.74 -16.93 13.77
CA LYS A 163 -20.47 -15.76 13.26
C LYS A 163 -19.56 -14.65 12.72
N HIS A 164 -18.32 -14.98 12.34
CA HIS A 164 -17.36 -14.04 11.82
C HIS A 164 -17.32 -14.06 10.28
N ALA A 165 -17.05 -12.88 9.71
CA ALA A 165 -16.64 -12.72 8.32
C ALA A 165 -15.28 -12.06 8.34
N TYR A 166 -14.27 -12.73 7.79
CA TYR A 166 -12.91 -12.29 7.96
C TYR A 166 -12.47 -11.35 6.84
N LEU A 167 -11.58 -10.43 7.19
CA LEU A 167 -10.76 -9.64 6.28
C LEU A 167 -9.28 -9.88 6.56
N TRP A 168 -8.44 -9.55 5.58
CA TRP A 168 -6.98 -9.60 5.68
C TRP A 168 -6.34 -8.46 4.89
N GLY A 169 -5.12 -8.09 5.28
CA GLY A 169 -4.26 -7.23 4.48
C GLY A 169 -3.90 -7.89 3.16
N ALA A 170 -4.16 -7.22 2.03
CA ALA A 170 -3.78 -7.72 0.71
C ALA A 170 -2.27 -7.51 0.51
N HIS A 171 -1.54 -8.57 0.14
CA HIS A 171 -0.10 -8.51 -0.12
C HIS A 171 0.20 -7.88 -1.48
N CYS A 172 -0.11 -6.59 -1.61
CA CYS A 172 0.25 -5.75 -2.74
C CYS A 172 1.66 -5.16 -2.59
N PRO A 173 2.32 -4.76 -3.69
CA PRO A 173 3.61 -4.08 -3.63
C PRO A 173 3.60 -2.87 -2.69
N GLY A 174 4.61 -2.79 -1.81
CA GLY A 174 4.69 -1.77 -0.76
C GLY A 174 4.17 -2.22 0.60
N VAL A 175 3.51 -3.37 0.70
CA VAL A 175 3.04 -3.91 1.98
C VAL A 175 4.17 -4.59 2.75
N MET A 176 4.19 -4.37 4.06
CA MET A 176 5.09 -5.02 5.00
C MET A 176 4.37 -6.16 5.71
N SER A 177 5.00 -7.32 5.78
CA SER A 177 4.43 -8.51 6.41
C SER A 177 5.51 -9.33 7.11
N MET A 178 5.11 -10.20 8.05
CA MET A 178 6.04 -10.90 8.93
C MET A 178 6.42 -12.27 8.36
N ALA A 179 7.72 -12.58 8.32
CA ALA A 179 8.17 -13.92 7.97
C ALA A 179 7.93 -14.89 9.15
N ARG A 180 7.76 -16.17 8.81
CA ARG A 180 7.58 -17.25 9.78
C ARG A 180 8.10 -18.57 9.23
N ALA A 181 8.32 -19.53 10.11
CA ALA A 181 8.53 -20.92 9.74
C ALA A 181 7.18 -21.59 9.43
N ALA A 182 7.17 -22.94 9.38
CA ALA A 182 5.97 -23.72 9.09
C ALA A 182 4.83 -23.48 10.08
N ASP A 183 5.15 -23.29 11.37
CA ASP A 183 4.16 -22.96 12.40
C ASP A 183 3.62 -21.53 12.19
N PRO A 184 2.29 -21.34 12.06
CA PRO A 184 1.65 -20.02 11.98
C PRO A 184 2.07 -19.05 13.09
N ASN A 185 2.41 -19.54 14.28
CA ASN A 185 2.76 -18.77 15.47
C ASN A 185 4.28 -18.67 15.70
N SER A 186 5.09 -18.85 14.64
CA SER A 186 6.56 -18.80 14.71
C SER A 186 7.18 -17.49 14.23
N ALA A 187 6.36 -16.49 13.93
CA ALA A 187 6.84 -15.15 13.61
C ALA A 187 7.71 -14.60 14.75
N ASN A 188 8.82 -13.93 14.42
CA ASN A 188 9.75 -13.37 15.41
C ASN A 188 10.24 -12.00 14.97
N SER A 189 11.45 -11.90 14.41
CA SER A 189 12.07 -10.64 13.99
C SER A 189 12.13 -10.45 12.48
N GLN A 190 12.10 -11.54 11.71
CA GLN A 190 12.23 -11.49 10.26
C GLN A 190 10.94 -10.99 9.61
N PHE A 191 11.07 -10.04 8.70
CA PHE A 191 9.96 -9.47 7.95
C PHE A 191 10.25 -9.53 6.45
N PHE A 192 9.24 -9.23 5.64
CA PHE A 192 9.45 -9.00 4.22
C PHE A 192 8.61 -7.82 3.72
N LEU A 193 9.18 -7.12 2.75
CA LEU A 193 8.51 -6.12 1.93
C LEU A 193 8.02 -6.80 0.65
N VAL A 194 6.74 -6.65 0.34
CA VAL A 194 6.19 -7.10 -0.95
C VAL A 194 6.67 -6.16 -2.06
N ILE A 195 7.29 -6.73 -3.09
CA ILE A 195 7.86 -6.00 -4.24
C ILE A 195 7.28 -6.46 -5.59
N GLY A 196 6.29 -7.34 -5.60
CA GLY A 196 5.58 -7.77 -6.80
C GLY A 196 4.31 -8.56 -6.50
N ASP A 197 3.95 -9.51 -7.37
CA ASP A 197 2.71 -10.27 -7.27
C ASP A 197 2.81 -11.36 -6.20
N ALA A 198 2.14 -11.14 -5.07
CA ALA A 198 2.26 -12.01 -3.91
C ALA A 198 0.92 -12.44 -3.29
N ARG A 199 -0.20 -11.80 -3.68
CA ARG A 199 -1.51 -12.01 -3.04
C ARG A 199 -1.94 -13.47 -3.07
N GLN A 200 -1.85 -14.11 -4.24
CA GLN A 200 -2.24 -15.51 -4.40
C GLN A 200 -1.45 -16.46 -3.48
N SER A 201 -0.24 -16.08 -3.06
CA SER A 201 0.68 -16.90 -2.27
C SER A 201 0.72 -16.54 -0.79
N LEU A 202 0.30 -15.33 -0.40
CA LEU A 202 0.49 -14.80 0.96
C LEU A 202 -0.80 -14.38 1.67
N ASP A 203 -1.84 -13.99 0.94
CA ASP A 203 -3.11 -13.54 1.52
C ASP A 203 -3.71 -14.61 2.45
N GLY A 204 -4.21 -14.16 3.61
CA GLY A 204 -4.77 -15.01 4.67
C GLY A 204 -3.78 -15.95 5.38
N ARG A 205 -2.47 -15.86 5.08
CA ARG A 205 -1.44 -16.82 5.59
C ARG A 205 -0.25 -16.17 6.30
N TYR A 206 -0.12 -14.85 6.20
CA TYR A 206 0.95 -14.06 6.78
C TYR A 206 0.39 -12.76 7.36
N THR A 207 1.03 -12.27 8.43
CA THR A 207 0.56 -11.08 9.14
C THR A 207 1.07 -9.82 8.45
N VAL A 208 0.17 -9.08 7.82
CA VAL A 208 0.43 -7.71 7.36
C VAL A 208 0.47 -6.78 8.58
N TRP A 209 1.54 -6.00 8.72
CA TRP A 209 1.71 -5.10 9.87
C TRP A 209 1.97 -3.64 9.48
N GLY A 210 2.10 -3.35 8.19
CA GLY A 210 2.31 -1.99 7.71
C GLY A 210 2.39 -1.88 6.20
N TRP A 211 2.60 -0.66 5.70
CA TRP A 211 2.79 -0.38 4.28
C TRP A 211 3.63 0.88 4.06
N ILE A 212 4.30 0.95 2.91
CA ILE A 212 5.13 2.10 2.51
C ILE A 212 4.23 3.29 2.17
N VAL A 213 4.40 4.37 2.91
CA VAL A 213 3.73 5.65 2.68
C VAL A 213 4.59 6.68 1.97
N ASP A 214 5.92 6.51 1.99
CA ASP A 214 6.87 7.37 1.24
C ASP A 214 8.19 6.61 0.93
N GLY A 215 8.92 7.07 -0.08
CA GLY A 215 10.28 6.60 -0.36
C GLY A 215 10.37 5.34 -1.23
N SER A 216 9.34 5.05 -2.04
CA SER A 216 9.25 3.81 -2.85
C SER A 216 10.48 3.53 -3.74
N LEU A 217 11.28 4.56 -4.08
CA LEU A 217 12.55 4.40 -4.78
C LEU A 217 13.57 3.54 -3.99
N GLY A 218 13.66 3.71 -2.67
CA GLY A 218 14.56 2.94 -1.81
C GLY A 218 14.20 1.45 -1.86
N ALA A 219 12.92 1.13 -1.75
CA ALA A 219 12.37 -0.22 -1.89
C ALA A 219 12.69 -0.86 -3.25
N ARG A 220 12.52 -0.12 -4.34
CA ARG A 220 12.78 -0.63 -5.71
C ARG A 220 14.25 -0.95 -5.95
N ARG A 221 15.17 -0.34 -5.20
CA ARG A 221 16.63 -0.50 -5.35
C ARG A 221 17.25 -1.52 -4.40
N ILE A 222 16.44 -2.28 -3.66
CA ILE A 222 16.93 -3.41 -2.87
C ILE A 222 17.52 -4.48 -3.82
N GLU A 223 18.75 -4.88 -3.57
CA GLU A 223 19.52 -5.81 -4.41
C GLU A 223 18.89 -7.20 -4.44
N ARG A 224 18.80 -7.79 -5.63
CA ARG A 224 18.10 -9.06 -5.88
C ARG A 224 19.00 -10.29 -5.68
N GLY A 225 18.41 -11.40 -5.27
CA GLY A 225 19.05 -12.72 -5.20
C GLY A 225 18.65 -13.56 -3.98
N GLU A 226 18.98 -14.85 -4.01
CA GLU A 226 18.67 -15.82 -2.96
C GLU A 226 19.93 -16.65 -2.57
N PRO A 227 20.94 -16.05 -1.89
CA PRO A 227 21.01 -14.66 -1.44
C PRO A 227 21.59 -13.69 -2.50
N PRO A 228 21.39 -12.36 -2.36
CA PRO A 228 22.04 -11.37 -3.21
C PRO A 228 23.57 -11.41 -3.10
N LYS A 229 24.29 -11.09 -4.18
CA LYS A 229 25.77 -10.98 -4.16
C LYS A 229 26.28 -9.90 -3.22
N ARG A 230 25.53 -8.79 -3.12
CA ARG A 230 25.76 -7.67 -2.21
C ARG A 230 24.43 -7.32 -1.55
N PRO A 231 24.04 -8.00 -0.47
CA PRO A 231 22.77 -7.75 0.20
C PRO A 231 22.66 -6.30 0.65
N THR A 232 21.52 -5.67 0.39
CA THR A 232 21.26 -4.29 0.84
C THR A 232 21.17 -4.27 2.37
N PRO A 233 21.97 -3.44 3.06
CA PRO A 233 21.86 -3.26 4.50
C PRO A 233 20.68 -2.34 4.84
N ILE A 234 20.11 -2.58 6.01
CA ILE A 234 19.28 -1.63 6.75
C ILE A 234 20.27 -0.73 7.48
N VAL A 235 20.45 0.50 7.00
CA VAL A 235 21.41 1.43 7.63
C VAL A 235 20.94 1.76 9.04
N ARG A 236 19.64 2.04 9.18
CA ARG A 236 19.00 2.30 10.46
C ARG A 236 17.49 2.13 10.39
N MET A 237 16.87 1.70 11.47
CA MET A 237 15.42 1.83 11.69
C MET A 237 15.10 2.76 12.85
N ARG A 238 14.08 3.60 12.71
CA ARG A 238 13.64 4.56 13.74
C ARG A 238 12.13 4.73 13.76
N ILE A 239 11.54 4.85 14.94
CA ILE A 239 10.16 5.33 15.09
C ILE A 239 10.19 6.87 15.05
N ALA A 240 9.33 7.49 14.23
CA ALA A 240 9.36 8.93 14.01
C ALA A 240 9.10 9.72 15.30
N ALA A 241 8.28 9.20 16.22
CA ALA A 241 8.07 9.79 17.54
C ALA A 241 9.35 9.93 18.38
N ASP A 242 10.34 9.06 18.16
CA ASP A 242 11.63 9.10 18.86
C ASP A 242 12.65 10.04 18.17
N MET A 243 12.30 10.62 17.02
CA MET A 243 13.12 11.59 16.29
C MET A 243 12.85 13.03 16.73
N PRO A 244 13.79 13.98 16.55
CA PRO A 244 13.53 15.40 16.73
C PRO A 244 12.34 15.87 15.90
N ALA A 245 11.44 16.67 16.47
CA ALA A 245 10.19 17.07 15.81
C ALA A 245 10.40 17.72 14.44
N ALA A 246 11.49 18.49 14.26
CA ALA A 246 11.85 19.13 13.00
C ALA A 246 12.28 18.16 11.88
N GLU A 247 12.65 16.92 12.23
CA GLU A 247 13.08 15.88 11.29
C GLU A 247 11.96 14.88 10.97
N ARG A 248 10.82 14.95 11.67
CA ARG A 248 9.71 14.01 11.45
C ARG A 248 9.02 14.33 10.14
N PRO A 249 8.85 13.34 9.24
CA PRO A 249 8.07 13.57 8.03
C PRO A 249 6.60 13.82 8.41
N ASN A 250 6.00 14.84 7.80
CA ASN A 250 4.57 15.12 7.96
C ASN A 250 3.81 14.37 6.86
N ILE A 251 3.20 13.24 7.23
CA ILE A 251 2.47 12.41 6.28
C ILE A 251 1.00 12.36 6.67
N GLN A 252 0.15 12.65 5.69
CA GLN A 252 -1.29 12.45 5.79
C GLN A 252 -1.75 11.45 4.74
N VAL A 253 -2.74 10.65 5.07
CA VAL A 253 -3.38 9.70 4.16
C VAL A 253 -4.83 10.13 4.00
N MET A 254 -5.35 10.05 2.78
CA MET A 254 -6.77 10.28 2.56
C MET A 254 -7.58 9.18 3.23
N LYS A 255 -8.60 9.56 4.01
CA LYS A 255 -9.48 8.59 4.68
C LYS A 255 -10.25 7.82 3.62
N SER A 256 -10.28 6.50 3.74
CA SER A 256 -10.89 5.64 2.71
C SER A 256 -12.41 5.78 2.64
N ASP A 257 -13.06 6.25 3.71
CA ASP A 257 -14.50 6.50 3.76
C ASP A 257 -14.89 7.93 3.32
N SER A 258 -13.91 8.78 3.01
CA SER A 258 -14.20 10.17 2.64
C SER A 258 -14.88 10.26 1.27
N PRO A 259 -15.79 11.24 1.06
CA PRO A 259 -16.40 11.47 -0.25
C PRO A 259 -15.37 11.73 -1.35
N ALA A 260 -14.26 12.41 -1.03
CA ALA A 260 -13.17 12.69 -1.97
C ALA A 260 -12.49 11.39 -2.44
N PHE A 261 -12.24 10.45 -1.53
CA PHE A 261 -11.65 9.15 -1.87
C PHE A 261 -12.58 8.32 -2.76
N LEU A 262 -13.85 8.21 -2.39
CA LEU A 262 -14.83 7.44 -3.17
C LEU A 262 -14.99 8.01 -4.59
N LYS A 263 -14.97 9.34 -4.72
CA LYS A 263 -14.97 10.00 -6.03
C LYS A 263 -13.69 9.70 -6.81
N TYR A 264 -12.52 9.80 -6.18
CA TYR A 264 -11.23 9.47 -6.79
C TYR A 264 -11.20 8.03 -7.32
N ILE A 265 -11.68 7.06 -6.55
CA ILE A 265 -11.75 5.66 -6.98
C ILE A 265 -12.58 5.50 -8.25
N LYS A 266 -13.71 6.20 -8.33
CA LYS A 266 -14.60 6.21 -9.49
C LYS A 266 -13.97 6.92 -10.69
N ASP A 267 -13.42 8.11 -10.50
CA ASP A 267 -12.83 8.94 -11.57
C ASP A 267 -11.62 8.25 -12.21
N MET A 268 -10.85 7.48 -11.44
CA MET A 268 -9.72 6.70 -11.94
C MET A 268 -10.13 5.41 -12.67
N GLY A 269 -11.41 5.03 -12.64
CA GLY A 269 -11.91 3.82 -13.29
C GLY A 269 -11.35 2.53 -12.70
N TYR A 270 -10.98 2.53 -11.41
CA TYR A 270 -10.49 1.32 -10.74
C TYR A 270 -11.55 0.22 -10.59
N VAL A 271 -12.83 0.62 -10.62
CA VAL A 271 -13.99 -0.26 -10.50
C VAL A 271 -14.82 -0.12 -11.76
N ASP A 272 -15.15 -1.23 -12.40
CA ASP A 272 -16.07 -1.23 -13.54
C ASP A 272 -17.54 -1.11 -13.11
N ASP A 273 -18.43 -0.96 -14.08
CA ASP A 273 -19.88 -0.81 -13.84
C ASP A 273 -20.53 -2.01 -13.14
N THR A 274 -19.85 -3.16 -13.08
CA THR A 274 -20.30 -4.35 -12.34
C THR A 274 -19.80 -4.39 -10.91
N GLY A 275 -19.01 -3.40 -10.47
CA GLY A 275 -18.32 -3.40 -9.18
C GLY A 275 -17.05 -4.25 -9.16
N PHE A 276 -16.46 -4.56 -10.32
CA PHE A 276 -15.28 -5.43 -10.42
C PHE A 276 -14.01 -4.58 -10.48
N VAL A 277 -13.04 -4.96 -9.64
CA VAL A 277 -11.69 -4.40 -9.60
C VAL A 277 -10.78 -5.32 -10.39
N LYS A 278 -10.21 -4.81 -11.49
CA LYS A 278 -9.34 -5.59 -12.38
C LYS A 278 -8.08 -6.07 -11.67
N ASP A 279 -7.41 -5.16 -10.97
CA ASP A 279 -6.28 -5.43 -10.10
C ASP A 279 -6.36 -4.51 -8.88
N LEU A 280 -6.48 -5.10 -7.69
CA LEU A 280 -6.53 -4.35 -6.43
C LEU A 280 -5.22 -3.59 -6.19
N CYS A 281 -4.08 -4.15 -6.59
CA CYS A 281 -2.76 -3.60 -6.31
C CYS A 281 -2.40 -2.39 -7.20
N ASP A 282 -3.18 -2.14 -8.25
CA ASP A 282 -3.09 -0.93 -9.05
C ASP A 282 -3.72 0.28 -8.36
N ILE A 283 -4.62 0.06 -7.39
CA ILE A 283 -5.25 1.14 -6.64
C ILE A 283 -4.19 1.85 -5.77
N LYS A 284 -4.09 3.16 -5.95
CA LYS A 284 -3.18 4.01 -5.17
C LYS A 284 -3.93 4.81 -4.13
N ALA A 285 -3.53 4.69 -2.87
CA ALA A 285 -4.05 5.53 -1.80
C ALA A 285 -3.48 6.96 -1.92
N PRO A 286 -4.29 8.01 -2.00
CA PRO A 286 -3.74 9.37 -1.98
C PRO A 286 -3.06 9.69 -0.64
N ARG A 287 -1.86 10.27 -0.72
CA ARG A 287 -1.07 10.72 0.43
C ARG A 287 -0.66 12.17 0.26
N LYS A 288 -0.43 12.87 1.37
CA LYS A 288 0.30 14.15 1.43
C LYS A 288 1.60 13.92 2.18
N VAL A 289 2.73 14.10 1.51
CA VAL A 289 4.07 14.04 2.12
C VAL A 289 4.64 15.45 2.16
N ASN A 290 4.81 15.99 3.37
CA ASN A 290 5.26 17.36 3.60
C ASN A 290 4.46 18.41 2.78
N GLY A 291 3.14 18.19 2.69
CA GLY A 291 2.20 19.06 1.96
C GLY A 291 2.07 18.79 0.46
N LYS A 292 2.89 17.91 -0.12
CA LYS A 292 2.80 17.52 -1.55
C LYS A 292 1.98 16.25 -1.71
N ILE A 293 1.10 16.21 -2.70
CA ILE A 293 0.26 15.04 -2.98
C ILE A 293 1.05 14.00 -3.76
N GLU A 294 0.95 12.74 -3.31
CA GLU A 294 1.61 11.56 -3.88
C GLU A 294 0.57 10.45 -4.15
N LEU A 295 0.76 9.72 -5.26
CA LEU A 295 -0.05 8.57 -5.73
C LEU A 295 0.87 7.37 -6.04
#